data_AF-A0A4U0RWT1-F1
#
_entry.id   AF-A0A4U0RWT1-F1
#
_cell.length_a   1.000
_cell.length_b   1.000
_cell.length_c   1.000
_cell.angle_alpha   90.00
_cell.angle_beta   90.00
_cell.angle_gamma   90.00
#
_symmetry.space_group_name_H-M   'P 1'
#
loop_
_entity.id
_entity.type
_entity.pdbx_description
1 polymer ?
#
loop_
_entity_poly.entity_id
_entity_poly.type
_entity_poly.pdbx_seq_one_letter_code
_entity_poly.pdbx_strand_id
1 'polypeptide(L)'
;MRSASPELVHQEIWAHLTIHHCLTRIIMRLAAGDGLDPDRISFVKVLKHARRSVILQTGRSTRHLQQFMKRMATKVARKVDNGVRRLREADRYTRHPVSQYIVRTKDHVRRGTRRVPEKVITLSPAMLD
;
A
#
# COMPACT_ATOMS: atom_id res chain seq x y z
N MET A 1 -13.64 -19.13 7.91
CA MET A 1 -12.86 -19.72 6.81
C MET A 1 -13.72 -20.81 6.18
N ARG A 2 -13.64 -21.02 4.86
CA ARG A 2 -14.51 -22.00 4.17
C ARG A 2 -13.95 -23.43 4.28
N SER A 3 -12.76 -23.56 4.84
CA SER A 3 -12.02 -24.80 5.08
C SER A 3 -12.48 -25.50 6.36
N ALA A 4 -12.89 -26.76 6.24
CA ALA A 4 -13.35 -27.60 7.35
C ALA A 4 -12.22 -28.43 8.00
N SER A 5 -11.00 -28.44 7.41
CA SER A 5 -9.85 -29.21 7.89
C SER A 5 -8.63 -28.30 8.14
N PRO A 6 -7.74 -28.66 9.09
CA PRO A 6 -6.57 -27.86 9.42
C PRO A 6 -5.60 -27.68 8.24
N GLU A 7 -5.50 -28.69 7.36
CA GLU A 7 -4.66 -28.61 6.16
C GLU A 7 -5.17 -27.56 5.17
N LEU A 8 -6.49 -27.51 4.97
CA LEU A 8 -7.11 -26.52 4.08
C LEU A 8 -6.98 -25.09 4.62
N VAL A 9 -6.96 -24.92 5.95
CA VAL A 9 -6.69 -23.63 6.60
C VAL A 9 -5.27 -23.16 6.28
N HIS A 10 -4.26 -24.02 6.38
CA HIS A 10 -2.89 -23.69 6.02
C HIS A 10 -2.78 -23.29 4.55
N GLN A 11 -3.42 -24.06 3.65
CA GLN A 11 -3.46 -23.74 2.23
C GLN A 11 -4.08 -22.35 1.97
N GLU A 12 -5.19 -22.02 2.63
CA GLU A 12 -5.82 -20.70 2.51
C GLU A 12 -4.89 -19.57 2.97
N ILE A 13 -4.18 -19.75 4.08
CA ILE A 13 -3.20 -18.77 4.60
C ILE A 13 -2.06 -18.55 3.61
N TRP A 14 -1.46 -19.63 3.10
CA TRP A 14 -0.39 -19.55 2.11
C TRP A 14 -0.86 -18.93 0.80
N ALA A 15 -2.08 -19.22 0.35
CA ALA A 15 -2.68 -18.59 -0.81
C ALA A 15 -2.84 -17.08 -0.62
N HIS A 16 -3.34 -16.65 0.55
CA HIS A 16 -3.46 -15.23 0.88
C HIS A 16 -2.10 -14.51 0.91
N LEU A 17 -1.09 -15.13 1.53
CA LEU A 17 0.27 -14.57 1.60
C LEU A 17 0.88 -14.43 0.21
N THR A 18 0.74 -15.47 -0.62
CA THR A 18 1.24 -15.48 -1.99
C THR A 18 0.59 -14.39 -2.84
N ILE A 19 -0.74 -14.25 -2.76
CA ILE A 19 -1.47 -13.20 -3.48
C ILE A 19 -1.02 -11.82 -3.01
N HIS A 20 -0.88 -11.63 -1.70
CA HIS A 20 -0.41 -10.36 -1.14
C HIS A 20 0.97 -9.99 -1.69
N HIS A 21 1.93 -10.91 -1.64
CA HIS A 21 3.28 -10.69 -2.14
C HIS A 21 3.31 -10.42 -3.65
N CYS A 22 2.56 -11.18 -4.44
CA CYS A 22 2.45 -10.96 -5.89
C CYS A 22 1.91 -9.58 -6.23
N LEU A 23 0.85 -9.13 -5.54
CA LEU A 23 0.26 -7.81 -5.75
C LEU A 23 1.23 -6.69 -5.35
N THR A 24 1.96 -6.86 -4.25
CA THR A 24 2.99 -5.89 -3.83
C THR A 24 4.11 -5.78 -4.87
N ARG A 25 4.58 -6.90 -5.44
CA ARG A 25 5.57 -6.87 -6.53
C ARG A 25 5.03 -6.18 -7.79
N ILE A 26 3.76 -6.41 -8.13
CA ILE A 26 3.11 -5.70 -9.25
C ILE A 26 3.09 -4.19 -8.99
N ILE A 27 2.69 -3.77 -7.79
CA ILE A 27 2.66 -2.36 -7.39
C ILE A 27 4.05 -1.72 -7.53
N MET A 28 5.08 -2.36 -6.99
CA MET A 28 6.46 -1.84 -7.07
C MET A 28 6.94 -1.74 -8.51
N ARG A 29 6.60 -2.71 -9.37
CA ARG A 29 6.98 -2.67 -10.80
C ARG A 29 6.24 -1.56 -11.56
N LEU A 30 4.97 -1.33 -11.25
CA LEU A 30 4.20 -0.24 -11.84
C LEU A 30 4.73 1.12 -11.38
N ALA A 31 5.04 1.25 -10.10
CA ALA A 31 5.64 2.45 -9.50
C ALA A 31 6.96 2.81 -10.18
N ALA A 32 7.86 1.83 -10.35
CA ALA A 32 9.13 2.02 -11.03
C ALA A 32 8.95 2.39 -12.52
N GLY A 33 7.94 1.85 -13.20
CA GLY A 33 7.68 2.11 -14.62
C GLY A 33 7.08 3.50 -14.90
N ASP A 34 6.20 4.00 -14.04
CA ASP A 34 5.50 5.27 -14.22
C ASP A 34 6.10 6.42 -13.37
N GLY A 35 7.19 6.17 -12.63
CA GLY A 35 7.80 7.15 -11.72
C GLY A 35 6.89 7.56 -10.56
N LEU A 36 5.97 6.68 -10.17
CA LEU A 36 4.99 6.94 -9.12
C LEU A 36 5.53 6.46 -7.76
N ASP A 37 5.18 7.18 -6.70
CA ASP A 37 5.39 6.69 -5.33
C ASP A 37 4.53 5.43 -5.10
N PRO A 38 5.12 4.27 -4.77
CA PRO A 38 4.40 3.00 -4.60
C PRO A 38 3.30 3.09 -3.55
N ASP A 39 3.47 3.93 -2.52
CA ASP A 39 2.46 4.16 -1.49
C ASP A 39 1.20 4.87 -2.03
N ARG A 40 1.28 5.52 -3.19
CA ARG A 40 0.12 6.18 -3.82
C ARG A 40 -0.74 5.23 -4.63
N ILE A 41 -0.24 4.03 -4.92
CA ILE A 41 -0.98 3.01 -5.66
C ILE A 41 -1.88 2.24 -4.68
N SER A 42 -3.20 2.37 -4.85
CA SER A 42 -4.15 1.65 -3.99
C SER A 42 -4.09 0.14 -4.22
N PHE A 43 -3.72 -0.60 -3.18
CA PHE A 43 -3.71 -2.07 -3.17
C PHE A 43 -5.05 -2.67 -3.63
N VAL A 44 -6.16 -2.14 -3.11
CA VAL A 44 -7.51 -2.64 -3.41
C VAL A 44 -7.86 -2.47 -4.90
N LYS A 45 -7.39 -1.38 -5.53
CA LYS A 45 -7.60 -1.20 -6.98
C LYS A 45 -6.81 -2.19 -7.80
N VAL A 46 -5.56 -2.43 -7.44
CA VAL A 46 -4.71 -3.42 -8.13
C VAL A 46 -5.32 -4.81 -7.98
N LEU A 47 -5.75 -5.18 -6.78
CA LEU A 47 -6.50 -6.43 -6.54
C LEU A 47 -7.77 -6.52 -7.39
N LYS A 48 -8.57 -5.46 -7.46
CA LYS A 48 -9.81 -5.39 -8.26
C LYS A 48 -9.53 -5.60 -9.76
N HIS A 49 -8.45 -5.00 -10.28
CA HIS A 49 -8.08 -5.15 -11.69
C HIS A 49 -7.44 -6.50 -12.00
N ALA A 50 -6.58 -7.01 -11.11
CA ALA A 50 -6.01 -8.36 -11.22
C ALA A 50 -7.12 -9.42 -11.23
N ARG A 51 -8.07 -9.35 -10.29
CA ARG A 51 -9.23 -10.27 -10.24
C ARG A 51 -10.05 -10.24 -11.52
N ARG A 52 -10.33 -9.05 -12.08
CA ARG A 52 -11.03 -8.94 -13.38
C ARG A 52 -10.23 -9.58 -14.52
N SER A 53 -8.90 -9.45 -14.52
CA SER A 53 -8.05 -10.06 -15.55
C SER A 53 -8.05 -11.59 -15.50
N VAL A 54 -8.13 -12.16 -14.30
CA VAL A 54 -8.24 -13.61 -14.10
C VAL A 54 -9.59 -14.13 -14.60
N ILE A 55 -10.69 -13.45 -14.26
CA ILE A 55 -12.04 -13.82 -14.71
C ILE A 55 -12.19 -13.71 -16.23
N LEU A 56 -11.51 -12.75 -16.86
CA LEU A 56 -11.51 -12.55 -18.32
C LEU A 56 -10.62 -13.54 -19.10
N GLN A 57 -10.13 -14.61 -18.46
CA GLN A 57 -9.32 -15.67 -19.07
C GLN A 57 -8.13 -15.15 -19.86
N THR A 58 -7.12 -14.67 -19.14
CA THR A 58 -5.77 -14.54 -19.72
C THR A 58 -5.22 -15.95 -19.97
N GLY A 59 -5.42 -16.45 -21.19
CA GLY A 59 -4.64 -17.57 -21.71
C GLY A 59 -3.14 -17.31 -21.49
N ARG A 60 -2.38 -18.37 -21.20
CA ARG A 60 -0.99 -18.41 -20.72
C ARG A 60 0.07 -17.83 -21.68
N SER A 61 -0.25 -16.72 -22.35
CA SER A 61 0.65 -16.01 -23.26
C SER A 61 1.28 -14.81 -22.57
N THR A 62 2.60 -14.69 -22.70
CA THR A 62 3.40 -13.55 -22.22
C THR A 62 2.89 -12.21 -22.78
N ARG A 63 2.33 -12.21 -23.99
CA ARG A 63 1.75 -11.03 -24.64
C ARG A 63 0.52 -10.50 -23.91
N HIS A 64 -0.32 -11.40 -23.39
CA HIS A 64 -1.50 -11.01 -22.61
C HIS A 64 -1.10 -10.43 -21.26
N LEU A 65 -0.05 -10.98 -20.63
CA LEU A 65 0.50 -10.44 -19.40
C LEU A 65 1.06 -9.03 -19.60
N GLN A 66 1.82 -8.80 -20.68
CA GLN A 66 2.32 -7.46 -21.03
C GLN A 66 1.16 -6.47 -21.27
N GLN A 67 0.14 -6.88 -22.02
CA GLN A 67 -1.03 -6.05 -22.27
C GLN A 67 -1.82 -5.76 -20.98
N PHE A 68 -1.94 -6.74 -20.08
CA PHE A 68 -2.50 -6.54 -18.75
C PHE A 68 -1.70 -5.52 -17.95
N MET A 69 -0.37 -5.66 -17.87
CA MET A 69 0.50 -4.71 -17.16
C MET A 69 0.37 -3.29 -17.71
N LYS A 70 0.33 -3.12 -19.04
CA LYS A 70 0.12 -1.81 -19.69
C LYS A 70 -1.26 -1.21 -19.38
N ARG A 71 -2.32 -2.02 -19.45
CA ARG A 71 -3.69 -1.59 -19.07
C ARG A 71 -3.80 -1.28 -17.58
N MET A 72 -2.99 -1.91 -16.74
CA MET A 72 -2.96 -1.66 -15.31
C MET A 72 -2.21 -0.38 -14.99
N ALA A 73 -1.03 -0.15 -15.58
CA ALA A 73 -0.27 1.10 -15.48
C ALA A 73 -1.14 2.31 -15.83
N THR A 74 -1.75 2.31 -17.02
CA THR A 74 -2.67 3.37 -17.44
C THR A 74 -3.85 3.60 -16.47
N LYS A 75 -4.41 2.56 -15.85
CA LYS A 75 -5.50 2.71 -14.88
C LYS A 75 -5.02 3.27 -13.54
N VAL A 76 -3.84 2.86 -13.09
CA VAL A 76 -3.21 3.36 -11.88
C VAL A 76 -2.81 4.82 -12.05
N ALA A 77 -2.19 5.17 -13.18
CA ALA A 77 -1.78 6.54 -13.50
C ALA A 77 -2.97 7.50 -13.64
N ARG A 78 -4.06 7.09 -14.31
CA ARG A 78 -5.27 7.95 -14.47
C ARG A 78 -5.94 8.31 -13.15
N LYS A 79 -5.87 7.41 -12.17
CA LYS A 79 -6.50 7.56 -10.86
C LYS A 79 -5.53 7.11 -9.80
N VAL A 80 -4.50 7.92 -9.58
CA VAL A 80 -3.79 7.93 -8.31
C VAL A 80 -4.76 8.53 -7.28
N ASP A 81 -5.81 7.76 -6.92
CA ASP A 81 -6.79 8.19 -5.92
C ASP A 81 -6.08 8.15 -4.59
N ASN A 82 -5.47 9.27 -4.28
CA ASN A 82 -5.41 9.92 -2.99
C ASN A 82 -4.87 11.31 -3.35
N GLY A 83 -5.71 12.34 -3.25
CA GLY A 83 -5.22 13.73 -3.27
C GLY A 83 -4.03 13.87 -2.31
N VAL A 84 -3.19 14.90 -2.51
CA VAL A 84 -1.88 15.07 -1.82
C VAL A 84 -1.86 14.39 -0.46
N ARG A 85 -1.18 13.23 -0.37
CA ARG A 85 -1.04 12.49 0.88
C ARG A 85 -0.38 13.45 1.86
N ARG A 86 -1.08 13.77 2.95
CA ARG A 86 -0.50 14.55 4.05
C ARG A 86 0.81 13.87 4.45
N LEU A 87 1.86 14.64 4.70
CA LEU A 87 3.08 14.09 5.28
C LEU A 87 2.67 13.23 6.50
N ARG A 88 3.36 12.11 6.74
CA ARG A 88 3.20 11.33 7.98
C ARG A 88 3.82 12.09 9.17
N GLU A 89 3.51 13.38 9.26
CA GLU A 89 3.82 14.34 10.32
C GLU A 89 2.49 14.66 11.03
N ALA A 90 1.83 13.64 11.55
CA ALA A 90 0.79 13.86 12.54
C ALA A 90 1.46 13.76 13.90
N ASP A 91 1.37 14.82 14.72
CA ASP A 91 1.58 14.66 16.15
C ASP A 91 0.68 13.50 16.61
N ARG A 92 1.27 12.49 17.24
CA ARG A 92 0.52 11.42 17.88
C ARG A 92 -0.27 12.06 19.02
N TYR A 93 -1.52 12.40 18.76
CA TYR A 93 -2.46 12.75 19.82
C TYR A 93 -2.80 11.44 20.54
N THR A 94 -2.04 11.16 21.60
CA THR A 94 -2.34 10.08 22.53
C THR A 94 -3.72 10.39 23.12
N ARG A 95 -4.64 9.40 23.11
CA ARG A 95 -5.95 9.57 23.72
C ARG A 95 -5.76 9.99 25.18
N HIS A 96 -6.50 11.00 25.63
CA HIS A 96 -6.53 11.32 27.05
C HIS A 96 -7.04 10.08 27.81
N PRO A 97 -6.43 9.69 28.94
CA PRO A 97 -6.79 8.46 29.64
C PRO A 97 -8.27 8.43 30.08
N VAL A 98 -8.91 9.60 30.20
CA VAL A 98 -10.28 9.76 30.70
C VAL A 98 -11.32 9.94 29.58
N SER A 99 -10.92 10.14 28.32
CA SER A 99 -11.87 10.34 27.22
C SER A 99 -11.69 9.34 26.08
N GLN A 100 -12.76 8.58 25.80
CA GLN A 100 -12.78 7.63 24.69
C GLN A 100 -12.80 8.31 23.31
N TYR A 101 -13.13 9.61 23.27
CA TYR A 101 -13.24 10.42 22.06
C TYR A 101 -12.16 11.49 22.00
N ILE A 102 -11.71 11.81 20.78
CA ILE A 102 -10.82 12.94 20.51
C ILE A 102 -11.64 14.22 20.64
N VAL A 103 -11.44 14.97 21.71
CA VAL A 103 -12.09 16.28 21.88
C VAL A 103 -11.43 17.26 20.92
N ARG A 104 -12.19 17.77 19.95
CA ARG A 104 -11.79 18.83 19.04
C ARG A 104 -12.50 20.12 19.43
N THR A 105 -11.82 21.01 20.14
CA THR A 105 -12.34 22.36 20.43
C THR A 105 -12.42 23.19 19.14
N LYS A 106 -13.49 23.97 19.00
CA LYS A 106 -13.84 24.73 17.78
C LYS A 106 -12.76 25.75 17.38
N ASP A 107 -11.99 26.24 18.35
CA ASP A 107 -10.92 27.23 18.16
C ASP A 107 -9.51 26.61 18.00
N HIS A 108 -9.42 25.29 17.81
CA HIS A 108 -8.12 24.67 17.55
C HIS A 108 -7.63 25.00 16.14
N VAL A 109 -6.79 26.02 16.05
CA VAL A 109 -5.94 26.27 14.89
C VAL A 109 -5.11 25.01 14.65
N ARG A 110 -5.25 24.42 13.45
CA ARG A 110 -4.36 23.35 13.00
C ARG A 110 -2.94 23.93 12.99
N ARG A 111 -2.13 23.59 13.99
CA ARG A 111 -0.71 23.95 13.96
C ARG A 111 -0.09 23.33 12.72
N GLY A 112 0.57 24.17 11.93
CA GLY A 112 1.47 23.72 10.88
C GLY A 112 2.54 22.81 11.47
N THR A 113 3.09 21.97 10.61
CA THR A 113 4.07 20.94 10.93
C THR A 113 5.18 21.52 11.82
N ARG A 114 5.41 20.91 12.99
CA ARG A 114 6.68 21.11 13.68
C ARG A 114 7.73 20.51 12.74
N ARG A 115 8.51 21.36 12.06
CA ARG A 115 9.71 20.90 11.34
C ARG A 115 10.55 20.13 12.34
N VAL A 116 10.58 18.81 12.21
CA VAL A 116 11.53 17.99 12.93
C VAL A 116 12.87 18.27 12.25
N PRO A 117 13.90 18.77 12.97
CA PRO A 117 15.21 18.94 12.38
C PRO A 117 15.67 17.58 11.83
N GLU A 118 16.32 17.61 10.67
CA GLU A 118 16.83 16.42 10.00
C GLU A 118 17.60 15.56 11.00
N LYS A 119 17.10 14.33 11.22
CA LYS A 119 17.72 13.42 12.18
C LYS A 119 18.86 12.71 11.45
N VAL A 120 20.05 13.30 11.53
CA VAL A 120 21.29 12.69 11.02
C VAL A 120 21.56 11.44 11.85
N ILE A 121 21.40 10.28 11.23
CA ILE A 121 21.81 9.02 11.84
C ILE A 121 23.29 8.84 11.53
N THR A 122 24.15 9.13 12.51
CA THR A 122 25.57 8.77 12.43
C THR A 122 25.68 7.27 12.66
N LEU A 123 25.88 6.51 11.59
CA LEU A 123 26.18 5.08 11.71
C LEU A 123 27.61 4.92 12.25
N SER A 124 27.75 4.18 13.35
CA SER A 124 29.07 3.80 13.87
C SER A 124 29.76 2.86 12.87
N PRO A 125 31.05 3.09 12.55
CA PRO A 125 31.77 2.30 11.54
C PRO A 125 31.89 0.81 11.88
N ALA A 126 31.67 0.42 13.15
CA ALA A 126 31.69 -0.99 13.57
C ALA A 126 30.53 -1.84 13.03
N MET A 127 29.56 -1.26 12.32
CA MET A 127 28.40 -1.97 11.75
C MET A 127 28.51 -2.18 10.23
N LEU A 128 29.66 -1.87 9.63
CA LEU A 128 29.92 -2.01 8.19
C LEU A 128 30.96 -3.10 7.86
N ASP A 129 31.41 -3.87 8.86
CA ASP A 129 32.26 -5.05 8.67
C ASP A 129 31.43 -6.32 8.44
#